data_AF-A0A966K7X0-F1
#
_entry.id   AF-A0A966K7X0-F1
#
_cell.length_a   1.000
_cell.length_b   1.000
_cell.length_c   1.000
_cell.angle_alpha   90.00
_cell.angle_beta   90.00
_cell.angle_gamma   90.00
#
_symmetry.space_group_name_H-M   'P 1'
#
loop_
_entity.id
_entity.type
_entity.pdbx_description
1 polymer ?
#
loop_
_entity_poly.entity_id
_entity_poly.type
_entity_poly.pdbx_seq_one_letter_code
_entity_poly.pdbx_strand_id
1 'polypeptide(L)'
;MFIARYATNIAADIERNWSSFNFGQGGINATKHEIEEMKATAIANDKPFTISHIELWGSDITKADIRELYAGYWVLVDTREGEGIYGIALEADNIEDAIVEAEKANYSGDGYCFDTRYAILVESIGNIHIFEY
;
A
#
# COMPACT_ATOMS: atom_id res chain seq x y z
N MET A 1 -0.33 18.09 -11.24
CA MET A 1 -0.88 16.81 -11.74
C MET A 1 -1.88 16.30 -10.71
N PHE A 2 -2.98 15.66 -11.12
CA PHE A 2 -3.91 15.05 -10.17
C PHE A 2 -3.73 13.54 -10.09
N ILE A 3 -3.87 12.98 -8.88
CA ILE A 3 -3.77 11.56 -8.62
C ILE A 3 -4.95 11.13 -7.75
N ALA A 4 -5.74 10.14 -8.18
CA ALA A 4 -6.82 9.58 -7.38
C ALA A 4 -6.41 8.27 -6.70
N ARG A 5 -6.76 8.09 -5.42
CA ARG A 5 -6.57 6.85 -4.68
C ARG A 5 -7.89 6.39 -4.08
N TYR A 6 -8.20 5.11 -4.22
CA TYR A 6 -9.27 4.48 -3.46
C TYR A 6 -8.74 3.94 -2.13
N ALA A 7 -9.22 4.45 -1.01
CA ALA A 7 -8.83 3.99 0.32
C ALA A 7 -9.96 4.21 1.34
N THR A 8 -10.00 3.39 2.39
CA THR A 8 -10.91 3.57 3.53
C THR A 8 -10.24 4.26 4.71
N ASN A 9 -8.91 4.39 4.70
CA ASN A 9 -8.12 4.93 5.81
C ASN A 9 -7.02 5.88 5.33
N ILE A 10 -7.39 6.88 4.51
CA ILE A 10 -6.44 7.75 3.82
C ILE A 10 -5.49 8.51 4.75
N ALA A 11 -5.93 8.88 5.96
CA ALA A 11 -5.08 9.59 6.90
C ALA A 11 -3.89 8.72 7.35
N ALA A 12 -4.13 7.46 7.68
CA ALA A 12 -3.07 6.51 8.03
C ALA A 12 -2.18 6.19 6.82
N ASP A 13 -2.75 6.13 5.61
CA ASP A 13 -2.00 5.95 4.35
C ASP A 13 -1.03 7.12 4.11
N ILE A 14 -1.49 8.35 4.31
CA ILE A 14 -0.67 9.56 4.17
C ILE A 14 0.43 9.60 5.23
N GLU A 15 0.10 9.34 6.50
CA GLU A 15 1.05 9.37 7.60
C GLU A 15 2.19 8.36 7.41
N ARG A 16 1.85 7.14 6.97
CA ARG A 16 2.85 6.08 6.79
C ARG A 16 3.65 6.25 5.49
N ASN A 17 3.04 6.82 4.45
CA ASN A 17 3.66 7.07 3.14
C ASN A 17 4.29 5.82 2.48
N TRP A 18 3.63 4.67 2.62
CA TRP A 18 3.94 3.45 1.90
C TRP A 18 2.66 2.65 1.64
N SER A 19 2.66 1.85 0.56
CA SER A 19 1.57 0.91 0.26
C SER A 19 1.98 -0.52 0.55
N SER A 20 1.01 -1.30 0.99
CA SER A 20 1.12 -2.76 1.08
C SER A 20 0.82 -3.41 -0.26
N PHE A 21 1.44 -4.55 -0.53
CA PHE A 21 0.98 -5.44 -1.59
C PHE A 21 -0.49 -5.83 -1.41
N ASN A 22 -1.17 -6.10 -2.53
CA ASN A 22 -2.55 -6.58 -2.58
C ASN A 22 -3.52 -5.74 -1.74
N PHE A 23 -3.33 -4.42 -1.73
CA PHE A 23 -4.20 -3.46 -1.03
C PHE A 23 -4.36 -3.78 0.47
N GLY A 24 -3.34 -4.40 1.08
CA GLY A 24 -3.32 -4.75 2.49
C GLY A 24 -4.10 -6.03 2.81
N GLN A 25 -4.52 -6.79 1.80
CA GLN A 25 -5.16 -8.08 1.99
C GLN A 25 -4.12 -9.19 2.23
N GLY A 26 -4.55 -10.29 2.84
CA GLY A 26 -3.69 -11.47 3.06
C GLY A 26 -2.58 -11.28 4.09
N GLY A 27 -2.63 -10.21 4.89
CA GLY A 27 -1.74 -10.00 6.02
C GLY A 27 -1.95 -10.99 7.18
N ILE A 28 -1.08 -10.91 8.17
CA ILE A 28 -1.06 -11.80 9.34
C ILE A 28 -1.44 -11.00 10.59
N ASN A 29 -2.39 -11.52 11.37
CA ASN A 29 -2.66 -11.01 12.72
C ASN A 29 -1.67 -11.63 13.70
N ALA A 30 -0.73 -10.83 14.20
CA ALA A 30 0.33 -11.28 15.09
C ALA A 30 1.01 -10.10 15.80
N THR A 31 1.65 -10.38 16.92
CA THR A 31 2.63 -9.49 17.52
C THR A 31 3.92 -9.45 16.70
N LYS A 32 4.71 -8.40 16.87
CA LYS A 32 6.05 -8.31 16.25
C LYS A 32 6.92 -9.54 16.57
N HIS A 33 6.85 -10.03 17.80
CA HIS A 33 7.63 -11.19 18.23
C HIS A 33 7.22 -12.45 17.46
N GLU A 34 5.92 -12.72 17.36
CA GLU A 34 5.39 -13.86 16.61
C GLU A 34 5.75 -13.80 15.12
N ILE A 35 5.71 -12.62 14.48
CA ILE A 35 6.16 -12.45 13.09
C ILE A 35 7.62 -12.86 12.92
N GLU A 36 8.51 -12.40 13.80
CA GLU A 36 9.93 -12.74 13.72
C GLU A 36 10.19 -14.23 14.00
N GLU A 37 9.44 -14.84 14.92
CA GLU A 37 9.51 -16.29 15.17
C GLU A 37 9.01 -17.11 13.98
N MET A 38 7.91 -16.70 13.33
CA MET A 38 7.38 -17.34 12.13
C MET A 38 8.38 -17.26 10.98
N LYS A 39 9.00 -16.09 10.74
CA LYS A 39 10.04 -15.90 9.73
C LYS A 39 11.24 -16.81 10.00
N ALA A 40 11.75 -16.83 11.23
CA ALA A 40 12.88 -17.67 11.62
C ALA A 40 12.57 -19.16 11.46
N THR A 41 11.37 -19.58 11.85
CA THR A 41 10.90 -20.96 11.72
C THR A 41 10.76 -21.38 10.26
N ALA A 42 10.24 -20.52 9.40
CA ALA A 42 10.11 -20.77 7.96
C ALA A 42 11.48 -20.97 7.31
N ILE A 43 12.45 -20.08 7.61
CA ILE A 43 13.83 -20.19 7.13
C ILE A 43 14.51 -21.47 7.63
N ALA A 44 14.41 -21.77 8.93
CA ALA A 44 15.09 -22.92 9.53
C ALA A 44 14.57 -24.27 9.01
N ASN A 45 13.33 -24.32 8.56
CA ASN A 45 12.68 -25.54 8.07
C ASN A 45 12.55 -25.61 6.55
N ASP A 46 13.13 -24.65 5.81
CA ASP A 46 12.99 -24.52 4.35
C ASP A 46 11.52 -24.55 3.89
N LYS A 47 10.70 -23.73 4.53
CA LYS A 47 9.25 -23.60 4.28
C LYS A 47 8.89 -22.19 3.83
N PRO A 48 7.80 -22.03 3.05
CA PRO A 48 7.34 -20.70 2.67
C PRO A 48 6.83 -19.95 3.90
N PHE A 49 7.09 -18.65 3.91
CA PHE A 49 6.37 -17.69 4.76
C PHE A 49 5.41 -16.91 3.87
N THR A 50 4.11 -17.24 3.97
CA THR A 50 3.07 -16.61 3.15
C THR A 50 2.51 -15.37 3.85
N ILE A 51 2.66 -14.20 3.22
CA ILE A 51 2.11 -12.93 3.71
C ILE A 51 1.67 -12.08 2.52
N SER A 52 0.57 -11.35 2.68
CA SER A 52 -0.05 -10.56 1.60
C SER A 52 -0.29 -11.38 0.33
N HIS A 53 -0.74 -12.65 0.47
CA HIS A 53 -0.92 -13.61 -0.63
C HIS A 53 0.34 -13.93 -1.46
N ILE A 54 1.53 -13.61 -0.94
CA ILE A 54 2.82 -13.86 -1.58
C ILE A 54 3.59 -14.87 -0.73
N GLU A 55 4.15 -15.89 -1.38
CA GLU A 55 5.04 -16.85 -0.73
C GLU A 55 6.49 -16.35 -0.77
N LEU A 56 7.08 -16.15 0.41
CA LEU A 56 8.49 -15.79 0.55
C LEU A 56 9.29 -17.02 0.98
N TRP A 57 10.47 -17.19 0.39
CA TRP A 57 11.35 -18.35 0.64
C TRP A 57 12.76 -17.90 1.01
N GLY A 58 13.41 -18.62 1.93
CA GLY A 58 14.83 -18.42 2.26
C GLY A 58 15.24 -16.96 2.40
N SER A 59 16.07 -16.48 1.45
CA SER A 59 16.57 -15.10 1.48
C SER A 59 15.50 -14.03 1.22
N ASP A 60 14.41 -14.37 0.54
CA ASP A 60 13.32 -13.43 0.27
C ASP A 60 12.61 -13.05 1.58
N ILE A 61 12.49 -14.00 2.51
CA ILE A 61 11.97 -13.74 3.86
C ILE A 61 12.85 -12.71 4.60
N THR A 62 14.17 -12.81 4.44
CA THR A 62 15.12 -11.91 5.13
C THR A 62 15.19 -10.52 4.50
N LYS A 63 14.91 -10.40 3.20
CA LYS A 63 14.97 -9.14 2.44
C LYS A 63 13.61 -8.43 2.40
N ALA A 64 12.53 -9.15 2.67
CA ALA A 64 11.18 -8.61 2.65
C ALA A 64 11.00 -7.50 3.68
N ASP A 65 10.41 -6.40 3.24
CA ASP A 65 9.97 -5.33 4.10
C ASP A 65 8.55 -5.64 4.59
N ILE A 66 8.44 -6.11 5.82
CA ILE A 66 7.18 -6.50 6.46
C ILE A 66 6.91 -5.51 7.59
N ARG A 67 5.82 -4.76 7.48
CA ARG A 67 5.45 -3.70 8.43
C ARG A 67 4.04 -3.88 8.94
N GLU A 68 3.77 -3.29 10.09
CA GLU A 68 2.45 -3.24 10.71
C GLU A 68 1.61 -2.17 9.96
N LEU A 69 0.53 -2.59 9.31
CA LEU A 69 -0.39 -1.71 8.59
C LEU A 69 -1.42 -1.09 9.54
N TYR A 70 -1.93 -1.91 10.45
CA TYR A 70 -2.82 -1.55 11.55
C TYR A 70 -2.34 -2.29 12.80
N ALA A 71 -2.73 -1.83 13.98
CA ALA A 71 -2.35 -2.49 15.24
C ALA A 71 -2.64 -4.00 15.21
N GLY A 72 -1.60 -4.81 15.34
CA GLY A 72 -1.61 -6.27 15.29
C GLY A 72 -1.70 -6.89 13.91
N TYR A 73 -1.71 -6.11 12.82
CA TYR A 73 -1.90 -6.59 11.45
C TYR A 73 -0.71 -6.26 10.55
N TRP A 74 0.00 -7.30 10.10
CA TRP A 74 1.24 -7.19 9.36
C TRP A 74 1.06 -7.56 7.90
N VAL A 75 1.72 -6.80 7.03
CA VAL A 75 1.64 -6.95 5.57
C VAL A 75 3.02 -6.82 4.94
N LEU A 76 3.16 -7.33 3.72
CA LEU A 76 4.32 -7.04 2.88
C LEU A 76 4.18 -5.63 2.28
N VAL A 77 5.21 -4.81 2.43
CA VAL A 77 5.29 -3.48 1.82
C VAL A 77 5.61 -3.62 0.33
N ASP A 78 4.91 -2.84 -0.49
CA ASP A 78 5.20 -2.72 -1.91
C ASP A 78 6.33 -1.70 -2.14
N THR A 79 7.55 -2.21 -2.23
CA THR A 79 8.77 -1.40 -2.38
C THR A 79 9.23 -1.29 -3.84
N ARG A 80 8.40 -1.68 -4.83
CA ARG A 80 8.82 -1.75 -6.25
C ARG A 80 9.33 -0.42 -6.79
N GLU A 81 8.66 0.67 -6.42
CA GLU A 81 8.96 2.03 -6.88
C GLU A 81 9.49 2.94 -5.75
N GLY A 82 9.87 2.36 -4.61
CA GLY A 82 10.35 3.09 -3.42
C GLY A 82 9.27 3.38 -2.37
N GLU A 83 9.50 4.39 -1.53
CA GLU A 83 8.53 4.86 -0.53
C GLU A 83 7.49 5.76 -1.21
N GLY A 84 6.21 5.52 -0.91
CA GLY A 84 5.09 6.23 -1.50
C GLY A 84 3.80 5.42 -1.47
N ILE A 85 2.68 6.07 -1.77
CA ILE A 85 1.40 5.40 -1.94
C ILE A 85 1.01 5.31 -3.42
N TYR A 86 0.24 4.28 -3.77
CA TYR A 86 -0.22 4.07 -5.14
C TYR A 86 -1.60 4.71 -5.36
N GLY A 87 -1.78 5.34 -6.52
CA GLY A 87 -3.06 5.86 -7.00
C GLY A 87 -3.18 5.66 -8.51
N ILE A 88 -4.05 6.40 -9.15
CA ILE A 88 -4.19 6.50 -10.60
C ILE A 88 -3.88 7.94 -10.97
N ALA A 89 -2.91 8.16 -11.85
CA ALA A 89 -2.69 9.49 -12.42
C ALA A 89 -3.91 9.87 -13.28
N LEU A 90 -4.43 11.06 -13.07
CA LEU A 90 -5.55 11.61 -13.83
C LEU A 90 -5.03 12.56 -14.91
N GLU A 91 -5.72 12.61 -16.04
CA GLU A 91 -5.40 13.51 -17.16
C GLU A 91 -6.07 14.90 -17.02
N ALA A 92 -6.85 15.11 -15.96
CA ALA A 92 -7.53 16.37 -15.68
C ALA A 92 -6.57 17.57 -15.48
N ASP A 93 -6.98 18.73 -16.02
CA ASP A 93 -6.25 20.01 -15.88
C ASP A 93 -6.68 20.84 -14.66
N ASN A 94 -7.81 20.52 -14.05
CA ASN A 94 -8.40 21.22 -12.90
C ASN A 94 -9.14 20.25 -11.96
N ILE A 95 -9.52 20.74 -10.79
CA ILE A 95 -10.12 19.92 -9.74
C ILE A 95 -11.52 19.42 -10.12
N GLU A 96 -12.32 20.22 -10.82
CA GLU A 96 -13.66 19.82 -11.26
C GLU A 96 -13.62 18.65 -12.24
N ASP A 97 -12.70 18.69 -13.21
CA ASP A 97 -12.47 17.59 -14.15
C ASP A 97 -11.87 16.36 -13.44
N ALA A 98 -10.95 16.57 -12.49
CA ALA A 98 -10.33 15.50 -11.73
C ALA A 98 -11.36 14.71 -10.91
N ILE A 99 -12.34 15.39 -10.32
CA ILE A 99 -13.47 14.76 -9.61
C ILE A 99 -14.25 13.84 -10.56
N VAL A 100 -14.64 14.34 -11.72
CA VAL A 100 -15.44 13.59 -12.70
C VAL A 100 -14.67 12.39 -13.26
N GLU A 101 -13.36 12.54 -13.48
CA GLU A 101 -12.50 11.46 -13.94
C GLU A 101 -12.32 10.39 -12.86
N ALA A 102 -12.05 10.80 -11.61
CA ALA A 102 -11.82 9.90 -10.50
C ALA A 102 -13.03 9.01 -10.18
N GLU A 103 -14.26 9.51 -10.29
CA GLU A 103 -15.48 8.71 -10.09
C GLU A 103 -15.67 7.60 -11.14
N LYS A 104 -15.06 7.75 -12.32
CA LYS A 104 -15.15 6.79 -13.44
C LYS A 104 -13.91 5.91 -13.56
N ALA A 105 -12.86 6.21 -12.80
CA ALA A 105 -11.58 5.53 -12.90
C ALA A 105 -11.66 4.08 -12.42
N ASN A 106 -10.81 3.23 -13.00
CA ASN A 106 -10.67 1.83 -12.59
C ASN A 106 -9.49 1.69 -11.62
N TYR A 107 -9.78 1.49 -10.33
CA TYR A 107 -8.79 1.33 -9.25
C TYR A 107 -8.19 -0.07 -9.15
N SER A 108 -8.04 -0.75 -10.28
CA SER A 108 -7.34 -2.03 -10.38
C SER A 108 -6.13 -1.92 -11.33
N GLY A 109 -5.09 -2.70 -11.05
CA GLY A 109 -3.86 -2.75 -11.86
C GLY A 109 -2.66 -2.04 -11.23
N ASP A 110 -1.64 -1.81 -12.05
CA ASP A 110 -0.39 -1.16 -11.67
C ASP A 110 -0.63 0.36 -11.63
N GLY A 111 -0.90 0.89 -10.44
CA GLY A 111 -1.13 2.31 -10.22
C GLY A 111 0.15 3.17 -10.34
N TYR A 112 -0.02 4.49 -10.21
CA TYR A 112 1.05 5.47 -10.11
C TYR A 112 1.51 5.60 -8.65
N CYS A 113 2.79 5.34 -8.37
CA CYS A 113 3.38 5.56 -7.05
C CYS A 113 3.75 7.03 -6.86
N PHE A 114 3.35 7.64 -5.75
CA PHE A 114 3.70 9.01 -5.40
C PHE A 114 3.97 9.17 -3.91
N ASP A 115 4.83 10.12 -3.58
CA ASP A 115 5.20 10.44 -2.22
C ASP A 115 4.27 11.51 -1.64
N THR A 116 3.51 11.16 -0.59
CA THR A 116 2.52 12.05 0.02
C THR A 116 3.14 13.28 0.68
N ARG A 117 4.45 13.28 0.95
CA ARG A 117 5.16 14.46 1.49
C ARG A 117 5.27 15.60 0.49
N TYR A 118 5.11 15.31 -0.80
CA TYR A 118 5.14 16.28 -1.89
C TYR A 118 3.77 16.45 -2.56
N ALA A 119 2.73 15.80 -2.04
CA ALA A 119 1.37 15.85 -2.56
C ALA A 119 0.42 16.51 -1.55
N ILE A 120 -0.60 17.19 -2.03
CA ILE A 120 -1.64 17.80 -1.19
C ILE A 120 -2.95 17.06 -1.45
N LEU A 121 -3.59 16.53 -0.41
CA LEU A 121 -4.96 16.00 -0.51
C LEU A 121 -5.91 17.18 -0.71
N VAL A 122 -6.49 17.31 -1.90
CA VAL A 122 -7.32 18.45 -2.30
C VAL A 122 -8.82 18.16 -2.23
N GLU A 123 -9.22 16.88 -2.36
CA GLU A 123 -10.64 16.49 -2.32
C GLU A 123 -10.82 15.04 -1.83
N SER A 124 -11.97 14.73 -1.23
CA SER A 124 -12.34 13.38 -0.82
C SER A 124 -13.83 13.11 -0.99
N ILE A 125 -14.15 12.12 -1.85
CA ILE A 125 -15.52 11.76 -2.23
C ILE A 125 -15.74 10.29 -1.86
N GLY A 126 -16.35 10.05 -0.70
CA GLY A 126 -16.48 8.70 -0.15
C GLY A 126 -15.11 8.09 0.13
N ASN A 127 -14.76 7.01 -0.60
CA ASN A 127 -13.47 6.33 -0.49
C ASN A 127 -12.47 6.76 -1.58
N ILE A 128 -12.81 7.75 -2.41
CA ILE A 128 -11.94 8.29 -3.45
C ILE A 128 -11.26 9.55 -2.90
N HIS A 129 -9.94 9.61 -2.99
CA HIS A 129 -9.12 10.69 -2.47
C HIS A 129 -8.24 11.26 -3.58
N ILE A 130 -8.35 12.56 -3.84
CA ILE A 130 -7.66 13.23 -4.94
C ILE A 130 -6.54 14.08 -4.38
N PHE A 131 -5.33 13.85 -4.91
CA PHE A 131 -4.12 14.58 -4.58
C PHE A 131 -3.71 15.48 -5.73
N GLU A 132 -3.21 16.66 -5.39
CA GLU A 132 -2.46 17.51 -6.31
C GLU A 132 -0.96 17.36 -6.02
N TYR A 133 -0.21 17.00 -7.05
CA TYR A 133 1.25 16.82 -7.07
C TYR A 133 1.91 17.84 -7.98
#